data_AF-A0A3M7CSU3-F1
#
_entry.id   AF-A0A3M7CSU3-F1
#
_cell.length_a   1.000
_cell.length_b   1.000
_cell.length_c   1.000
_cell.angle_alpha   90.00
_cell.angle_beta   90.00
_cell.angle_gamma   90.00
#
_symmetry.space_group_name_H-M   'P 1'
#
loop_
_entity.id
_entity.type
_entity.pdbx_description
1 polymer ?
#
loop_
_entity_poly.entity_id
_entity_poly.type
_entity_poly.pdbx_seq_one_letter_code
_entity_poly.pdbx_strand_id
1 'polypeptide(L)'
;MKLQNILGAGLFVSGGADVAQASQEAAKDAIESVAERTKATVLKQVDNQAAKLRECGTEPSCTRDKLVFRREYGSLSEAERLEYVDAVKCLQQLPPRTPSTAAAGAKSRFDDFVVTHINQTLTIHFTGNFMPWHRWFVHEYEKALREECGYSGYQPYWDWPRYASAPQDSPIFDGSPTSLGGNGEYVVHDGPVISPPEGFGGGDIQLPAGVGGGYVTTGPFANMTVNLGPKGGLNGTEPGPDGGLGYNPRRLKRDVGPAMNARYANYTTVMNLLAKPDFNQYRLLSEGVPYTVEIGPHGGIHYTISGDPGADLFTSPGDPTFWTHHSMMDRMWSYWQVYSIGRLRKTRLQLSAMYRSVSKINKSPRQLLDPETRFTESSMNNGTYGHITWANQPESRKTYFNDTIDMGYAGDSISIGEVMSTTSGPFCYFYL
;
A
#
# COMPACT_ATOMS: atom_id res chain seq x y z
N MET A 1 -8.04 62.12 -39.61
CA MET A 1 -6.87 61.23 -39.71
C MET A 1 -7.01 60.17 -38.62
N LYS A 2 -7.46 58.94 -39.00
CA LYS A 2 -7.38 57.58 -38.37
C LYS A 2 -7.61 57.44 -36.85
N LEU A 3 -8.53 56.64 -36.25
CA LEU A 3 -9.15 55.31 -36.49
C LEU A 3 -8.18 54.11 -36.52
N GLN A 4 -8.12 53.32 -35.42
CA GLN A 4 -8.12 51.83 -35.32
C GLN A 4 -7.68 51.31 -33.91
N ASN A 5 -8.59 50.61 -33.19
CA ASN A 5 -8.60 49.18 -32.77
C ASN A 5 -7.71 48.78 -31.55
N ILE A 6 -8.23 48.43 -30.36
CA ILE A 6 -9.00 47.25 -29.88
C ILE A 6 -8.16 45.96 -29.67
N LEU A 7 -8.39 45.32 -28.50
CA LEU A 7 -8.20 43.91 -28.06
C LEU A 7 -6.93 43.50 -27.29
N GLY A 8 -7.13 42.95 -26.09
CA GLY A 8 -6.17 42.05 -25.43
C GLY A 8 -6.20 41.96 -23.90
N ALA A 9 -7.35 41.98 -23.24
CA ALA A 9 -7.43 41.64 -21.81
C ALA A 9 -8.30 40.38 -21.63
N GLY A 10 -7.74 39.36 -20.98
CA GLY A 10 -8.47 38.26 -20.37
C GLY A 10 -8.69 37.03 -21.27
N LEU A 11 -7.76 36.08 -21.26
CA LEU A 11 -7.98 34.64 -21.43
C LEU A 11 -6.63 33.94 -21.17
N PHE A 12 -6.68 32.70 -20.65
CA PHE A 12 -5.56 31.80 -20.32
C PHE A 12 -5.04 31.79 -18.87
N VAL A 13 -5.90 31.36 -17.93
CA VAL A 13 -5.45 30.54 -16.77
C VAL A 13 -6.43 29.38 -16.45
N SER A 14 -7.70 29.41 -16.91
CA SER A 14 -8.69 28.37 -16.56
C SER A 14 -8.47 27.00 -17.22
N GLY A 15 -7.89 26.93 -18.43
CA GLY A 15 -7.83 25.68 -19.19
C GLY A 15 -6.93 24.58 -18.60
N GLY A 16 -5.97 24.91 -17.74
CA GLY A 16 -5.05 23.91 -17.15
C GLY A 16 -5.69 23.09 -16.02
N ALA A 17 -6.47 23.77 -15.16
CA ALA A 17 -7.17 23.12 -14.05
C ALA A 17 -8.31 22.23 -14.55
N ASP A 18 -9.08 22.71 -15.53
CA ASP A 18 -10.19 21.96 -16.14
C ASP A 18 -9.69 20.65 -16.80
N VAL A 19 -8.53 20.70 -17.47
CA VAL A 19 -7.93 19.52 -18.11
C VAL A 19 -7.38 18.53 -17.07
N ALA A 20 -6.76 19.01 -15.99
CA ALA A 20 -6.27 18.16 -14.92
C ALA A 20 -7.42 17.44 -14.20
N GLN A 21 -8.51 18.15 -13.91
CA GLN A 21 -9.71 17.57 -13.31
C GLN A 21 -10.34 16.51 -14.21
N ALA A 22 -10.55 16.82 -15.50
CA ALA A 22 -11.09 15.86 -16.46
C ALA A 22 -10.21 14.60 -16.58
N SER A 23 -8.88 14.73 -16.42
CA SER A 23 -7.98 13.58 -16.39
C SER A 23 -8.14 12.72 -15.13
N GLN A 24 -8.43 13.32 -13.97
CA GLN A 24 -8.71 12.56 -12.74
C GLN A 24 -10.05 11.83 -12.83
N GLU A 25 -11.09 12.48 -13.36
CA GLU A 25 -12.42 11.87 -13.56
C GLU A 25 -12.34 10.67 -14.52
N ALA A 26 -11.67 10.83 -15.67
CA ALA A 26 -11.48 9.73 -16.60
C ALA A 26 -10.64 8.57 -16.02
N ALA A 27 -9.66 8.89 -15.16
CA ALA A 27 -8.86 7.88 -14.47
C ALA A 27 -9.68 7.15 -13.39
N LYS A 28 -10.57 7.85 -12.68
CA LYS A 28 -11.50 7.27 -11.72
C LYS A 28 -12.44 6.27 -12.40
N ASP A 29 -13.11 6.68 -13.48
CA ASP A 29 -14.01 5.80 -14.26
C ASP A 29 -13.26 4.55 -14.77
N ALA A 30 -12.00 4.72 -15.17
CA ALA A 30 -11.16 3.61 -15.60
C ALA A 30 -10.86 2.63 -14.46
N ILE A 31 -10.59 3.10 -13.24
CA ILE A 31 -10.34 2.27 -12.05
C ILE A 31 -11.59 1.50 -11.65
N GLU A 32 -12.76 2.15 -11.64
CA GLU A 32 -14.05 1.49 -11.39
C GLU A 32 -14.30 0.38 -12.43
N SER A 33 -13.99 0.66 -13.70
CA SER A 33 -14.08 -0.33 -14.76
C SER A 33 -13.08 -1.50 -14.61
N VAL A 34 -11.89 -1.25 -14.05
CA VAL A 34 -10.92 -2.30 -13.69
C VAL A 34 -11.46 -3.15 -12.55
N ALA A 35 -12.01 -2.55 -11.50
CA ALA A 35 -12.57 -3.26 -10.35
C ALA A 35 -13.70 -4.23 -10.78
N GLU A 36 -14.65 -3.75 -11.59
CA GLU A 36 -15.75 -4.61 -12.07
C GLU A 36 -15.26 -5.77 -12.96
N ARG A 37 -14.33 -5.49 -13.89
CA ARG A 37 -13.79 -6.53 -14.77
C ARG A 37 -12.96 -7.57 -14.03
N THR A 38 -12.13 -7.12 -13.08
CA THR A 38 -11.29 -8.04 -12.29
C THR A 38 -12.14 -8.88 -11.37
N LYS A 39 -13.14 -8.31 -10.68
CA LYS A 39 -14.13 -9.06 -9.90
C LYS A 39 -14.81 -10.15 -10.73
N ALA A 40 -15.33 -9.82 -11.91
CA ALA A 40 -15.96 -10.80 -12.79
C ALA A 40 -14.97 -11.92 -13.22
N THR A 41 -13.72 -11.55 -13.48
CA THR A 41 -12.66 -12.49 -13.86
C THR A 41 -12.30 -13.43 -12.70
N VAL A 42 -12.13 -12.90 -11.50
CA VAL A 42 -11.80 -13.68 -10.29
C VAL A 42 -12.91 -14.66 -9.95
N LEU A 43 -14.18 -14.22 -9.99
CA LEU A 43 -15.30 -15.12 -9.75
C LEU A 43 -15.29 -16.33 -10.70
N LYS A 44 -14.98 -16.10 -11.98
CA LYS A 44 -14.83 -17.17 -12.96
C LYS A 44 -13.59 -18.05 -12.69
N GLN A 45 -12.47 -17.45 -12.28
CA GLN A 45 -11.25 -18.18 -11.93
C GLN A 45 -11.49 -19.12 -10.75
N VAL A 46 -12.17 -18.64 -9.70
CA VAL A 46 -12.54 -19.44 -8.51
C VAL A 46 -13.42 -20.62 -8.90
N ASP A 47 -14.47 -20.40 -9.71
CA ASP A 47 -15.33 -21.49 -10.17
C ASP A 47 -14.53 -22.56 -10.95
N ASN A 48 -13.66 -22.12 -11.87
CA ASN A 48 -12.85 -23.01 -12.69
C ASN A 48 -11.81 -23.79 -11.86
N GLN A 49 -11.14 -23.12 -10.91
CA GLN A 49 -10.18 -23.74 -10.00
C GLN A 49 -10.86 -24.78 -9.12
N ALA A 50 -12.01 -24.44 -8.55
CA ALA A 50 -12.81 -25.36 -7.73
C ALA A 50 -13.27 -26.60 -8.52
N ALA A 51 -13.74 -26.42 -9.76
CA ALA A 51 -14.11 -27.53 -10.64
C ALA A 51 -12.91 -28.44 -10.94
N LYS A 52 -11.76 -27.87 -11.30
CA LYS A 52 -10.54 -28.63 -11.59
C LYS A 52 -10.03 -29.43 -10.39
N LEU A 53 -10.07 -28.84 -9.18
CA LEU A 53 -9.66 -29.54 -7.96
C LEU A 53 -10.58 -30.73 -7.67
N ARG A 54 -11.90 -30.56 -7.84
CA ARG A 54 -12.88 -31.65 -7.68
C ARG A 54 -12.68 -32.77 -8.70
N GLU A 55 -12.36 -32.45 -9.96
CA GLU A 55 -11.99 -33.44 -10.98
C GLU A 55 -10.75 -34.25 -10.58
N CYS A 56 -9.82 -33.64 -9.84
CA CYS A 56 -8.64 -34.30 -9.28
C CYS A 56 -8.91 -34.98 -7.91
N GLY A 57 -10.16 -35.05 -7.44
CA GLY A 57 -10.51 -35.65 -6.15
C GLY A 57 -10.05 -34.85 -4.92
N THR A 58 -9.77 -33.55 -5.08
CA THR A 58 -9.34 -32.65 -4.01
C THR A 58 -10.44 -31.64 -3.70
N GLU A 59 -10.77 -31.47 -2.42
CA GLU A 59 -11.73 -30.44 -2.01
C GLU A 59 -11.12 -29.04 -2.08
N PRO A 60 -11.74 -28.09 -2.81
CA PRO A 60 -11.21 -26.74 -2.92
C PRO A 60 -11.35 -25.96 -1.61
N SER A 61 -10.24 -25.38 -1.14
CA SER A 61 -10.22 -24.46 0.00
C SER A 61 -10.98 -23.18 -0.31
N CYS A 62 -10.82 -22.65 -1.52
CA CYS A 62 -11.53 -21.47 -2.00
C CYS A 62 -12.64 -21.81 -3.01
N THR A 63 -13.86 -21.35 -2.71
CA THR A 63 -15.05 -21.49 -3.54
C THR A 63 -15.82 -20.18 -3.55
N ARG A 64 -16.75 -20.01 -4.50
CA ARG A 64 -17.47 -18.74 -4.66
C ARG A 64 -18.27 -18.34 -3.41
N ASP A 65 -18.81 -19.31 -2.69
CA ASP A 65 -19.53 -19.12 -1.42
C ASP A 65 -18.62 -18.77 -0.24
N LYS A 66 -17.33 -19.15 -0.31
CA LYS A 66 -16.30 -18.81 0.68
C LYS A 66 -15.51 -17.55 0.32
N LEU A 67 -15.62 -17.07 -0.92
CA LEU A 67 -14.87 -15.92 -1.40
C LEU A 67 -15.35 -14.65 -0.70
N VAL A 68 -14.44 -14.02 0.01
CA VAL A 68 -14.68 -12.78 0.73
C VAL A 68 -14.22 -11.59 -0.10
N PHE A 69 -14.89 -10.44 0.07
CA PHE A 69 -14.44 -9.19 -0.52
C PHE A 69 -14.00 -8.20 0.57
N ARG A 70 -12.72 -7.84 0.59
CA ARG A 70 -12.19 -6.73 1.38
C ARG A 70 -12.71 -5.40 0.82
N ARG A 71 -13.07 -4.49 1.71
CA ARG A 71 -13.81 -3.25 1.38
C ARG A 71 -13.05 -2.00 1.80
N GLU A 72 -13.34 -0.89 1.13
CA GLU A 72 -12.81 0.42 1.49
C GLU A 72 -13.30 0.83 2.88
N TYR A 73 -12.40 1.33 3.73
CA TYR A 73 -12.70 1.65 5.12
C TYR A 73 -13.89 2.61 5.28
N GLY A 74 -13.93 3.68 4.49
CA GLY A 74 -15.03 4.66 4.47
C GLY A 74 -16.36 4.15 3.91
N SER A 75 -16.37 2.96 3.32
CA SER A 75 -17.55 2.31 2.77
C SER A 75 -18.10 1.24 3.73
N LEU A 76 -17.43 0.98 4.85
CA LEU A 76 -17.94 0.24 5.98
C LEU A 76 -18.94 1.10 6.78
N SER A 77 -19.93 0.45 7.37
CA SER A 77 -20.82 1.08 8.36
C SER A 77 -20.03 1.53 9.59
N GLU A 78 -20.59 2.46 10.38
CA GLU A 78 -19.99 2.88 11.65
C GLU A 78 -19.76 1.72 12.61
N ALA A 79 -20.69 0.75 12.67
CA ALA A 79 -20.54 -0.44 13.49
C ALA A 79 -19.37 -1.32 13.03
N GLU A 80 -19.24 -1.57 11.71
CA GLU A 80 -18.11 -2.34 11.15
C GLU A 80 -16.77 -1.64 11.40
N ARG A 81 -16.72 -0.30 11.31
CA ARG A 81 -15.51 0.48 11.61
C ARG A 81 -15.15 0.44 13.10
N LEU A 82 -16.14 0.57 13.98
CA LEU A 82 -15.95 0.46 15.42
C LEU A 82 -15.43 -0.92 15.81
N GLU A 83 -15.98 -1.98 15.23
CA GLU A 83 -15.53 -3.35 15.47
C GLU A 83 -14.06 -3.56 15.06
N TYR A 84 -13.64 -3.01 13.91
CA TYR A 84 -12.24 -3.04 13.51
C TYR A 84 -11.35 -2.27 14.50
N VAL A 85 -11.75 -1.05 14.90
CA VAL A 85 -11.02 -0.24 15.89
C VAL A 85 -10.84 -1.00 17.21
N ASP A 86 -11.90 -1.62 17.71
CA ASP A 86 -11.88 -2.37 18.97
C ASP A 86 -10.96 -3.59 18.88
N ALA A 87 -10.95 -4.28 17.73
CA ALA A 87 -10.03 -5.40 17.50
C ALA A 87 -8.55 -4.95 17.50
N VAL A 88 -8.21 -3.82 16.85
CA VAL A 88 -6.84 -3.29 16.87
C VAL A 88 -6.43 -2.92 18.31
N LYS A 89 -7.32 -2.28 19.07
CA LYS A 89 -7.06 -1.93 20.47
C LYS A 89 -6.90 -3.16 21.36
N CYS A 90 -7.68 -4.21 21.10
CA CYS A 90 -7.47 -5.50 21.76
C CYS A 90 -6.07 -6.05 21.48
N LEU A 91 -5.61 -6.02 20.22
CA LEU A 91 -4.28 -6.52 19.86
C LEU A 91 -3.14 -5.72 20.53
N GLN A 92 -3.37 -4.42 20.78
CA GLN A 92 -2.47 -3.55 21.55
C GLN A 92 -2.47 -3.84 23.07
N GLN A 93 -3.44 -4.60 23.58
CA GLN A 93 -3.54 -4.97 24.99
C GLN A 93 -3.09 -6.41 25.28
N LEU A 94 -3.17 -7.30 24.29
CA LEU A 94 -2.70 -8.68 24.43
C LEU A 94 -1.18 -8.73 24.65
N PRO A 95 -0.66 -9.63 25.51
CA PRO A 95 0.76 -9.72 25.79
C PRO A 95 1.57 -10.16 24.55
N PRO A 96 2.81 -9.65 24.37
CA PRO A 96 3.62 -9.99 23.21
C PRO A 96 4.05 -11.46 23.25
N ARG A 97 4.21 -12.06 22.07
CA ARG A 97 4.83 -13.38 21.88
C ARG A 97 6.35 -13.29 21.74
N THR A 98 6.87 -12.16 21.25
CA THR A 98 8.31 -11.94 21.12
C THR A 98 8.97 -11.95 22.49
N PRO A 99 9.99 -12.80 22.72
CA PRO A 99 10.74 -12.80 23.97
C PRO A 99 11.39 -11.44 24.22
N SER A 100 11.39 -10.98 25.46
CA SER A 100 12.02 -9.70 25.84
C SER A 100 13.52 -9.65 25.58
N THR A 101 14.19 -10.80 25.47
CA THR A 101 15.59 -10.91 25.06
C THR A 101 15.81 -10.67 23.57
N ALA A 102 14.78 -10.84 22.74
CA ALA A 102 14.83 -10.57 21.30
C ALA A 102 14.41 -9.13 20.98
N ALA A 103 13.40 -8.60 21.67
CA ALA A 103 13.00 -7.20 21.57
C ALA A 103 12.37 -6.73 22.89
N ALA A 104 13.16 -6.05 23.73
CA ALA A 104 12.70 -5.57 25.03
C ALA A 104 11.58 -4.52 24.92
N GLY A 105 11.46 -3.86 23.76
CA GLY A 105 10.43 -2.87 23.45
C GLY A 105 9.07 -3.44 23.09
N ALA A 106 8.96 -4.73 22.75
CA ALA A 106 7.65 -5.35 22.52
C ALA A 106 6.86 -5.40 23.84
N LYS A 107 5.67 -4.77 23.87
CA LYS A 107 4.75 -4.76 25.03
C LYS A 107 3.37 -5.28 24.71
N SER A 108 3.09 -5.56 23.43
CA SER A 108 1.80 -6.05 22.98
C SER A 108 1.91 -7.02 21.79
N ARG A 109 0.85 -7.77 21.50
CA ARG A 109 0.74 -8.55 20.25
C ARG A 109 0.88 -7.69 19.01
N PHE A 110 0.36 -6.46 19.06
CA PHE A 110 0.55 -5.48 17.98
C PHE A 110 2.03 -5.17 17.76
N ASP A 111 2.82 -5.02 18.83
CA ASP A 111 4.26 -4.77 18.73
C ASP A 111 5.04 -5.95 18.11
N ASP A 112 4.56 -7.19 18.20
CA ASP A 112 5.23 -8.34 17.56
C ASP A 112 5.30 -8.19 16.03
N PHE A 113 4.25 -7.63 15.43
CA PHE A 113 4.25 -7.31 14.01
C PHE A 113 5.27 -6.20 13.68
N VAL A 114 5.36 -5.18 14.54
CA VAL A 114 6.33 -4.09 14.40
C VAL A 114 7.76 -4.63 14.50
N VAL A 115 8.05 -5.52 15.45
CA VAL A 115 9.36 -6.19 15.57
C VAL A 115 9.72 -6.95 14.30
N THR A 116 8.80 -7.77 13.78
CA THR A 116 9.04 -8.55 12.55
C THR A 116 9.40 -7.64 11.38
N HIS A 117 8.70 -6.52 11.23
CA HIS A 117 8.98 -5.56 10.17
C HIS A 117 10.33 -4.85 10.36
N ILE A 118 10.65 -4.38 11.58
CA ILE A 118 11.96 -3.77 11.89
C ILE A 118 13.10 -4.72 11.51
N ASN A 119 12.99 -5.99 11.91
CA ASN A 119 14.05 -6.99 11.70
C ASN A 119 14.28 -7.33 10.23
N GLN A 120 13.23 -7.26 9.40
CA GLN A 120 13.28 -7.73 8.02
C GLN A 120 13.26 -6.61 6.98
N THR A 121 13.17 -5.34 7.39
CA THR A 121 12.98 -4.18 6.49
C THR A 121 13.90 -4.19 5.26
N LEU A 122 15.18 -4.53 5.43
CA LEU A 122 16.19 -4.53 4.34
C LEU A 122 16.15 -5.77 3.43
N THR A 123 15.28 -6.74 3.72
CA THR A 123 15.07 -7.96 2.93
C THR A 123 13.63 -8.12 2.44
N ILE A 124 12.78 -7.13 2.69
CA ILE A 124 11.36 -7.14 2.30
C ILE A 124 10.95 -5.92 1.48
N HIS A 125 11.84 -4.94 1.29
CA HIS A 125 11.62 -3.75 0.48
C HIS A 125 12.69 -3.65 -0.59
N PHE A 126 12.30 -3.20 -1.78
CA PHE A 126 13.12 -3.21 -2.99
C PHE A 126 13.69 -4.60 -3.31
N THR A 127 12.88 -5.64 -3.06
CA THR A 127 13.23 -7.07 -3.21
C THR A 127 12.23 -7.84 -4.06
N GLY A 128 12.56 -9.09 -4.37
CA GLY A 128 11.68 -10.01 -5.10
C GLY A 128 10.40 -10.33 -4.33
N ASN A 129 10.49 -10.36 -3.00
CA ASN A 129 9.41 -10.77 -2.12
C ASN A 129 8.58 -9.61 -1.54
N PHE A 130 8.82 -8.33 -1.92
CA PHE A 130 8.09 -7.18 -1.36
C PHE A 130 6.56 -7.38 -1.35
N MET A 131 5.99 -7.65 -2.52
CA MET A 131 4.54 -7.85 -2.66
C MET A 131 4.01 -9.08 -1.91
N PRO A 132 4.56 -10.30 -2.10
CA PRO A 132 4.06 -11.49 -1.40
C PRO A 132 4.28 -11.43 0.12
N TRP A 133 5.40 -10.86 0.59
CA TRP A 133 5.68 -10.70 2.02
C TRP A 133 4.64 -9.78 2.67
N HIS A 134 4.36 -8.61 2.09
CA HIS A 134 3.38 -7.68 2.65
C HIS A 134 1.94 -8.20 2.55
N ARG A 135 1.59 -8.95 1.50
CA ARG A 135 0.31 -9.66 1.43
C ARG A 135 0.13 -10.63 2.60
N TRP A 136 1.16 -11.44 2.87
CA TRP A 136 1.12 -12.38 3.99
C TRP A 136 1.10 -11.67 5.34
N PHE A 137 1.89 -10.61 5.50
CA PHE A 137 1.95 -9.80 6.72
C PHE A 137 0.58 -9.19 7.07
N VAL A 138 -0.13 -8.64 6.08
CA VAL A 138 -1.50 -8.12 6.25
C VAL A 138 -2.49 -9.25 6.54
N HIS A 139 -2.32 -10.43 5.95
CA HIS A 139 -3.18 -11.58 6.24
C HIS A 139 -2.99 -12.11 7.66
N GLU A 140 -1.76 -12.26 8.13
CA GLU A 140 -1.49 -12.70 9.52
C GLU A 140 -1.97 -11.67 10.55
N TYR A 141 -1.90 -10.38 10.22
CA TYR A 141 -2.52 -9.33 11.04
C TYR A 141 -4.05 -9.47 11.09
N GLU A 142 -4.70 -9.64 9.94
CA GLU A 142 -6.15 -9.91 9.86
C GLU A 142 -6.52 -11.16 10.68
N LYS A 143 -5.75 -12.25 10.53
CA LYS A 143 -5.94 -13.49 11.27
C LYS A 143 -5.84 -13.26 12.78
N ALA A 144 -4.82 -12.53 13.24
CA ALA A 144 -4.67 -12.19 14.66
C ALA A 144 -5.87 -11.36 15.18
N LEU A 145 -6.35 -10.37 14.42
CA LEU A 145 -7.56 -9.62 14.79
C LEU A 145 -8.79 -10.53 14.93
N ARG A 146 -8.97 -11.47 13.99
CA ARG A 146 -10.14 -12.36 13.95
C ARG A 146 -10.08 -13.45 15.02
N GLU A 147 -8.94 -14.11 15.16
CA GLU A 147 -8.77 -15.28 16.03
C GLU A 147 -8.45 -14.92 17.48
N GLU A 148 -7.72 -13.83 17.72
CA GLU A 148 -7.29 -13.43 19.08
C GLU A 148 -8.17 -12.31 19.67
N CYS A 149 -8.81 -11.51 18.82
CA CYS A 149 -9.61 -10.35 19.22
C CYS A 149 -11.08 -10.39 18.77
N GLY A 150 -11.53 -11.49 18.18
CA GLY A 150 -12.94 -11.71 17.85
C GLY A 150 -13.49 -10.82 16.73
N TYR A 151 -12.62 -10.22 15.91
CA TYR A 151 -13.06 -9.44 14.75
C TYR A 151 -13.82 -10.34 13.76
N SER A 152 -15.05 -9.97 13.40
CA SER A 152 -15.85 -10.74 12.44
C SER A 152 -15.64 -10.30 10.99
N GLY A 153 -15.22 -9.05 10.80
CA GLY A 153 -14.90 -8.45 9.50
C GLY A 153 -13.54 -8.86 8.94
N TYR A 154 -13.18 -8.31 7.78
CA TYR A 154 -11.91 -8.58 7.09
C TYR A 154 -11.16 -7.28 6.87
N GLN A 155 -9.85 -7.38 6.62
CA GLN A 155 -8.97 -6.22 6.57
C GLN A 155 -9.47 -5.16 5.57
N PRO A 156 -9.87 -3.96 6.05
CA PRO A 156 -10.26 -2.88 5.15
C PRO A 156 -9.03 -2.26 4.48
N TYR A 157 -9.27 -1.57 3.37
CA TYR A 157 -8.24 -0.82 2.64
C TYR A 157 -8.55 0.68 2.62
N TRP A 158 -7.51 1.50 2.46
CA TRP A 158 -7.62 2.94 2.26
C TRP A 158 -7.54 3.30 0.78
N ASP A 159 -8.64 3.75 0.19
CA ASP A 159 -8.66 4.20 -1.21
C ASP A 159 -8.00 5.57 -1.35
N TRP A 160 -6.67 5.60 -1.47
CA TRP A 160 -5.87 6.83 -1.54
C TRP A 160 -6.39 7.88 -2.52
N PRO A 161 -6.68 7.55 -3.80
CA PRO A 161 -7.07 8.56 -4.77
C PRO A 161 -8.43 9.20 -4.46
N ARG A 162 -9.31 8.50 -3.74
CA ARG A 162 -10.60 9.05 -3.28
C ARG A 162 -10.43 10.25 -2.34
N TYR A 163 -9.33 10.27 -1.57
CA TYR A 163 -9.07 11.30 -0.57
C TYR A 163 -7.82 12.13 -0.88
N ALA A 164 -7.31 12.09 -2.11
CA ALA A 164 -6.02 12.70 -2.47
C ALA A 164 -5.92 14.20 -2.17
N SER A 165 -7.02 14.95 -2.33
CA SER A 165 -7.05 16.40 -2.09
C SER A 165 -7.19 16.79 -0.62
N ALA A 166 -7.63 15.86 0.23
CA ALA A 166 -7.86 16.10 1.66
C ALA A 166 -7.81 14.79 2.46
N PRO A 167 -6.64 14.11 2.54
CA PRO A 167 -6.54 12.82 3.21
C PRO A 167 -6.86 12.91 4.71
N GLN A 168 -6.57 14.06 5.33
CA GLN A 168 -6.87 14.34 6.73
C GLN A 168 -8.36 14.33 7.05
N ASP A 169 -9.22 14.52 6.05
CA ASP A 169 -10.68 14.51 6.21
C ASP A 169 -11.28 13.13 5.88
N SER A 170 -10.45 12.14 5.56
CA SER A 170 -10.94 10.80 5.26
C SER A 170 -11.47 10.10 6.51
N PRO A 171 -12.37 9.12 6.38
CA PRO A 171 -12.92 8.36 7.51
C PRO A 171 -11.88 7.68 8.41
N ILE A 172 -10.64 7.51 7.93
CA ILE A 172 -9.52 6.95 8.69
C ILE A 172 -8.89 8.01 9.63
N PHE A 173 -8.90 9.29 9.24
CA PHE A 173 -8.22 10.40 9.92
C PHE A 173 -9.15 11.48 10.50
N ASP A 174 -10.48 11.33 10.36
CA ASP A 174 -11.47 12.33 10.78
C ASP A 174 -11.55 12.53 12.32
N GLY A 175 -10.83 11.72 13.11
CA GLY A 175 -10.79 11.81 14.57
C GLY A 175 -12.07 11.35 15.27
N SER A 176 -13.04 10.80 14.54
CA SER A 176 -14.28 10.24 15.11
C SER A 176 -13.99 8.98 15.94
N PRO A 177 -14.94 8.52 16.78
CA PRO A 177 -14.80 7.24 17.49
C PRO A 177 -14.63 6.02 16.58
N THR A 178 -14.94 6.16 15.29
CA THR A 178 -14.85 5.11 14.27
C THR A 178 -13.70 5.34 13.29
N SER A 179 -12.71 6.16 13.65
CA SER A 179 -11.52 6.42 12.85
C SER A 179 -10.32 5.65 13.40
N LEU A 180 -9.19 5.69 12.68
CA LEU A 180 -7.90 5.19 13.17
C LEU A 180 -7.09 6.30 13.86
N GLY A 181 -7.79 7.22 14.53
CA GLY A 181 -7.25 8.44 15.14
C GLY A 181 -7.49 9.68 14.27
N GLY A 182 -7.05 10.83 14.78
CA GLY A 182 -7.03 12.08 14.03
C GLY A 182 -5.71 12.34 13.31
N ASN A 183 -5.55 13.58 12.87
CA ASN A 183 -4.25 14.16 12.57
C ASN A 183 -3.49 14.53 13.86
N GLY A 184 -2.20 14.82 13.73
CA GLY A 184 -1.43 15.45 14.80
C GLY A 184 -1.82 16.92 14.99
N GLU A 185 -1.56 17.45 16.20
CA GLU A 185 -1.61 18.90 16.42
C GLU A 185 -0.77 19.63 15.37
N TYR A 186 -1.29 20.73 14.84
CA TYR A 186 -0.57 21.49 13.83
C TYR A 186 0.72 22.11 14.40
N VAL A 187 1.83 21.89 13.69
CA VAL A 187 3.14 22.49 13.99
C VAL A 187 3.69 23.08 12.69
N VAL A 188 4.30 24.28 12.78
CA VAL A 188 4.97 24.88 11.63
C VAL A 188 6.32 24.18 11.42
N HIS A 189 6.53 23.60 10.25
CA HIS A 189 7.78 22.96 9.83
C HIS A 189 7.86 22.83 8.31
N ASP A 190 9.04 22.51 7.78
CA ASP A 190 9.28 22.36 6.33
C ASP A 190 8.89 20.98 5.78
N GLY A 191 8.70 20.00 6.66
CA GLY A 191 8.34 18.61 6.33
C GLY A 191 9.52 17.66 6.58
N PRO A 192 9.30 16.34 6.45
CA PRO A 192 10.36 15.36 6.69
C PRO A 192 11.41 15.39 5.56
N VAL A 193 12.66 15.14 5.93
CA VAL A 193 13.73 14.83 4.98
C VAL A 193 13.97 13.33 5.05
N ILE A 194 13.75 12.65 3.93
CA ILE A 194 13.99 11.21 3.85
C ILE A 194 15.45 10.98 3.46
N SER A 195 16.10 10.06 4.14
CA SER A 195 17.50 9.68 3.88
C SER A 195 17.55 8.21 3.49
N PRO A 196 18.41 7.83 2.52
CA PRO A 196 18.63 6.42 2.22
C PRO A 196 19.04 5.63 3.47
N PRO A 197 18.67 4.35 3.57
CA PRO A 197 19.14 3.52 4.69
C PRO A 197 20.67 3.45 4.72
N GLU A 198 21.23 3.24 5.90
CA GLU A 198 22.68 3.15 6.10
C GLU A 198 23.28 2.07 5.19
N GLY A 199 24.36 2.41 4.48
CA GLY A 199 25.03 1.50 3.54
C GLY A 199 24.48 1.51 2.11
N PHE A 200 23.42 2.26 1.84
CA PHE A 200 22.82 2.41 0.50
C PHE A 200 23.06 3.82 -0.06
N GLY A 201 23.22 3.92 -1.39
CA GLY A 201 23.44 5.21 -2.05
C GLY A 201 22.19 6.11 -2.11
N GLY A 202 22.35 7.34 -2.59
CA GLY A 202 21.26 8.30 -2.79
C GLY A 202 21.48 9.61 -2.05
N GLY A 203 20.70 10.63 -2.41
CA GLY A 203 20.68 11.91 -1.70
C GLY A 203 19.42 12.02 -0.85
N ASP A 204 19.48 12.92 0.13
CA ASP A 204 18.32 13.31 0.92
C ASP A 204 17.24 13.93 0.03
N ILE A 205 15.96 13.66 0.36
CA ILE A 205 14.82 14.22 -0.34
C ILE A 205 13.96 14.96 0.68
N GLN A 206 13.88 16.29 0.54
CA GLN A 206 12.94 17.12 1.30
C GLN A 206 11.53 16.90 0.76
N LEU A 207 10.63 16.50 1.66
CA LEU A 207 9.21 16.37 1.36
C LEU A 207 8.44 17.57 1.94
N PRO A 208 7.35 18.01 1.29
CA PRO A 208 6.49 19.05 1.84
C PRO A 208 5.84 18.62 3.16
N ALA A 209 5.66 19.56 4.06
CA ALA A 209 4.86 19.38 5.27
C ALA A 209 3.39 19.06 4.95
N GLY A 210 2.76 18.27 5.81
CA GLY A 210 1.32 18.11 5.88
C GLY A 210 0.64 19.24 6.64
N VAL A 211 -0.51 18.96 7.23
CA VAL A 211 -1.27 19.92 8.03
C VAL A 211 -1.38 19.49 9.50
N GLY A 212 -0.41 18.70 9.98
CA GLY A 212 -0.26 18.26 11.37
C GLY A 212 1.15 18.51 11.89
N GLY A 213 1.83 17.45 12.34
CA GLY A 213 3.24 17.48 12.80
C GLY A 213 3.41 17.06 14.27
N GLY A 214 2.40 17.35 15.09
CA GLY A 214 2.37 17.08 16.52
C GLY A 214 1.74 15.74 16.90
N TYR A 215 1.34 15.63 18.16
CA TYR A 215 0.71 14.43 18.69
C TYR A 215 -0.73 14.29 18.20
N VAL A 216 -1.17 13.05 17.95
CA VAL A 216 -2.59 12.77 17.71
C VAL A 216 -3.36 13.00 19.01
N THR A 217 -4.44 13.77 18.95
CA THR A 217 -5.25 14.17 20.12
C THR A 217 -6.72 13.75 20.05
N THR A 218 -7.17 13.25 18.90
CA THR A 218 -8.56 12.80 18.69
C THR A 218 -8.63 11.36 18.19
N GLY A 219 -9.83 10.77 18.31
CA GLY A 219 -10.11 9.40 17.94
C GLY A 219 -9.55 8.34 18.91
N PRO A 220 -9.78 7.04 18.61
CA PRO A 220 -9.55 5.93 19.52
C PRO A 220 -8.08 5.70 19.91
N PHE A 221 -7.15 6.23 19.10
CA PHE A 221 -5.70 6.05 19.23
C PHE A 221 -4.96 7.30 19.74
N ALA A 222 -5.67 8.35 20.18
CA ALA A 222 -5.04 9.57 20.71
C ALA A 222 -4.10 9.34 21.92
N ASN A 223 -4.40 8.31 22.72
CA ASN A 223 -3.60 7.91 23.89
C ASN A 223 -2.79 6.63 23.63
N MET A 224 -2.63 6.23 22.37
CA MET A 224 -1.79 5.09 22.01
C MET A 224 -0.33 5.36 22.39
N THR A 225 0.33 4.33 22.93
CA THR A 225 1.77 4.34 23.16
C THR A 225 2.46 3.59 22.03
N VAL A 226 3.42 4.26 21.38
CA VAL A 226 4.37 3.68 20.44
C VAL A 226 5.57 3.20 21.26
N ASN A 227 5.79 1.88 21.33
CA ASN A 227 6.79 1.29 22.23
C ASN A 227 8.16 1.06 21.59
N LEU A 228 8.19 0.83 20.28
CA LEU A 228 9.37 0.49 19.48
C LEU A 228 9.81 1.66 18.62
N GLY A 229 11.02 1.57 18.08
CA GLY A 229 11.60 2.62 17.25
C GLY A 229 11.95 3.89 18.03
N PRO A 230 12.19 5.00 17.32
CA PRO A 230 12.38 5.04 15.87
C PRO A 230 13.62 4.23 15.45
N LYS A 231 13.81 4.00 14.16
CA LYS A 231 14.95 3.23 13.66
C LYS A 231 15.72 3.97 12.57
N GLY A 232 15.03 4.62 11.63
CA GLY A 232 15.69 5.33 10.55
C GLY A 232 14.83 5.51 9.31
N GLY A 233 15.44 6.16 8.31
CA GLY A 233 14.78 6.59 7.07
C GLY A 233 14.42 8.08 7.05
N LEU A 234 14.57 8.77 8.19
CA LEU A 234 14.34 10.20 8.35
C LEU A 234 15.59 10.91 8.90
N ASN A 235 15.99 12.00 8.26
CA ASN A 235 17.06 12.85 8.77
C ASN A 235 16.68 13.43 10.15
N GLY A 236 17.64 13.49 11.05
CA GLY A 236 17.44 14.01 12.42
C GLY A 236 16.66 13.09 13.35
N THR A 237 16.37 11.85 12.93
CA THR A 237 15.72 10.83 13.78
C THR A 237 16.74 9.78 14.20
N GLU A 238 17.28 9.94 15.41
CA GLU A 238 18.21 8.96 15.98
C GLU A 238 17.52 7.64 16.30
N PRO A 239 18.13 6.48 16.03
CA PRO A 239 17.56 5.19 16.40
C PRO A 239 17.29 5.12 17.91
N GLY A 240 16.14 4.57 18.28
CA GLY A 240 15.82 4.21 19.66
C GLY A 240 16.74 3.12 20.20
N PRO A 241 16.63 2.79 21.51
CA PRO A 241 17.42 1.76 22.17
C PRO A 241 17.43 0.43 21.41
N ASP A 242 18.54 -0.30 21.52
CA ASP A 242 18.80 -1.57 20.81
C ASP A 242 18.53 -1.49 19.30
N GLY A 243 18.84 -0.33 18.70
CA GLY A 243 18.56 -0.04 17.31
C GLY A 243 17.07 -0.21 17.01
N GLY A 244 16.21 0.48 17.76
CA GLY A 244 14.76 0.51 17.58
C GLY A 244 13.98 -0.68 18.17
N LEU A 245 14.64 -1.72 18.71
CA LEU A 245 13.99 -2.89 19.31
C LEU A 245 13.83 -2.79 20.84
N GLY A 246 14.51 -1.85 21.47
CA GLY A 246 14.43 -1.60 22.90
C GLY A 246 13.20 -0.76 23.26
N TYR A 247 12.86 -0.73 24.56
CA TYR A 247 11.66 -0.04 25.04
C TYR A 247 11.81 1.48 25.00
N ASN A 248 11.01 2.13 24.17
CA ASN A 248 11.02 3.58 23.95
C ASN A 248 9.59 4.15 23.84
N PRO A 249 8.82 4.13 24.95
CA PRO A 249 7.41 4.53 24.95
C PRO A 249 7.25 6.02 24.67
N ARG A 250 6.46 6.34 23.65
CA ARG A 250 6.10 7.72 23.28
C ARG A 250 4.71 7.77 22.64
N ARG A 251 4.19 8.97 22.43
CA ARG A 251 2.87 9.18 21.84
C ARG A 251 2.94 9.17 20.31
N LEU A 252 1.88 8.68 19.68
CA LEU A 252 1.68 8.74 18.22
C LEU A 252 1.70 10.18 17.72
N LYS A 253 2.48 10.44 16.65
CA LYS A 253 2.46 11.71 15.90
C LYS A 253 2.07 11.45 14.46
N ARG A 254 1.36 12.41 13.87
CA ARG A 254 1.00 12.39 12.44
C ARG A 254 1.11 13.77 11.83
N ASP A 255 1.38 13.80 10.55
CA ASP A 255 1.40 15.01 9.74
C ASP A 255 0.65 14.79 8.44
N VAL A 256 -0.64 14.45 8.59
CA VAL A 256 -1.50 14.12 7.45
C VAL A 256 -1.77 15.36 6.62
N GLY A 257 -1.53 15.29 5.32
CA GLY A 257 -1.81 16.39 4.40
C GLY A 257 -1.82 15.98 2.92
N PRO A 258 -2.40 16.82 2.05
CA PRO A 258 -2.70 16.43 0.67
C PRO A 258 -1.47 16.36 -0.25
N ALA A 259 -0.39 17.08 0.06
CA ALA A 259 0.73 17.26 -0.88
C ALA A 259 1.32 15.93 -1.37
N MET A 260 1.53 14.98 -0.45
CA MET A 260 2.09 13.68 -0.75
C MET A 260 1.09 12.77 -1.49
N ASN A 261 -0.14 12.64 -0.99
CA ASN A 261 -1.17 11.80 -1.62
C ASN A 261 -1.52 12.30 -3.04
N ALA A 262 -1.75 13.61 -3.19
CA ALA A 262 -2.06 14.24 -4.47
C ALA A 262 -0.97 14.03 -5.52
N ARG A 263 0.31 13.97 -5.11
CA ARG A 263 1.42 13.70 -6.02
C ARG A 263 1.56 12.22 -6.36
N TYR A 264 1.56 11.36 -5.35
CA TYR A 264 2.05 9.99 -5.49
C TYR A 264 0.96 8.91 -5.54
N ALA A 265 -0.29 9.23 -5.21
CA ALA A 265 -1.35 8.23 -5.08
C ALA A 265 -2.74 8.72 -5.54
N ASN A 266 -2.80 9.71 -6.42
CA ASN A 266 -4.05 10.13 -7.10
C ASN A 266 -4.51 9.11 -8.17
N TYR A 267 -5.69 9.32 -8.76
CA TYR A 267 -6.28 8.38 -9.73
C TYR A 267 -5.38 8.16 -10.95
N THR A 268 -4.73 9.21 -11.47
CA THR A 268 -3.81 9.08 -12.61
C THR A 268 -2.57 8.25 -12.28
N THR A 269 -2.03 8.39 -11.06
CA THR A 269 -0.86 7.61 -10.62
C THR A 269 -1.22 6.14 -10.42
N VAL A 270 -2.37 5.86 -9.81
CA VAL A 270 -2.90 4.49 -9.67
C VAL A 270 -3.14 3.84 -11.04
N MET A 271 -3.74 4.57 -11.99
CA MET A 271 -3.93 4.05 -13.35
C MET A 271 -2.61 3.77 -14.07
N ASN A 272 -1.60 4.62 -13.89
CA ASN A 272 -0.26 4.38 -14.45
C ASN A 272 0.40 3.13 -13.82
N LEU A 273 0.17 2.88 -12.53
CA LEU A 273 0.62 1.66 -11.85
C LEU A 273 -0.06 0.41 -12.43
N LEU A 274 -1.38 0.42 -12.57
CA LEU A 274 -2.14 -0.70 -13.15
C LEU A 274 -1.82 -0.96 -14.63
N ALA A 275 -1.29 0.05 -15.34
CA ALA A 275 -0.88 -0.07 -16.73
C ALA A 275 0.52 -0.67 -16.94
N LYS A 276 1.28 -0.98 -15.87
CA LYS A 276 2.64 -1.50 -16.04
C LYS A 276 2.67 -2.87 -16.72
N PRO A 277 3.61 -3.10 -17.65
CA PRO A 277 3.60 -4.28 -18.49
C PRO A 277 4.06 -5.54 -17.78
N ASP A 278 4.95 -5.41 -16.81
CA ASP A 278 5.61 -6.52 -16.14
C ASP A 278 5.82 -6.22 -14.65
N PHE A 279 6.15 -7.27 -13.91
CA PHE A 279 6.31 -7.24 -12.45
C PHE A 279 7.41 -6.26 -12.02
N ASN A 280 8.51 -6.18 -12.77
CA ASN A 280 9.64 -5.32 -12.40
C ASN A 280 9.28 -3.84 -12.53
N GLN A 281 8.59 -3.45 -13.61
CA GLN A 281 8.10 -2.08 -13.79
C GLN A 281 6.99 -1.72 -12.81
N TYR A 282 6.13 -2.69 -12.47
CA TYR A 282 5.10 -2.52 -11.45
C TYR A 282 5.73 -2.24 -10.09
N ARG A 283 6.62 -3.12 -9.62
CA ARG A 283 7.35 -2.99 -8.35
C ARG A 283 8.14 -1.68 -8.27
N LEU A 284 8.89 -1.37 -9.32
CA LEU A 284 9.70 -0.16 -9.36
C LEU A 284 8.83 1.11 -9.25
N LEU A 285 7.67 1.15 -9.89
CA LEU A 285 6.78 2.31 -9.72
C LEU A 285 6.09 2.30 -8.35
N SER A 286 5.72 1.13 -7.82
CA SER A 286 4.98 1.02 -6.57
C SER A 286 5.81 1.47 -5.37
N GLU A 287 7.05 1.01 -5.26
CA GLU A 287 7.98 1.33 -4.14
C GLU A 287 8.72 2.66 -4.35
N GLY A 288 8.78 3.14 -5.59
CA GLY A 288 9.57 4.29 -5.99
C GLY A 288 10.82 3.88 -6.78
N VAL A 289 11.37 4.83 -7.52
CA VAL A 289 12.61 4.65 -8.28
C VAL A 289 13.78 5.07 -7.40
N PRO A 290 14.64 4.13 -6.95
CA PRO A 290 15.78 4.46 -6.11
C PRO A 290 16.65 5.57 -6.71
N TYR A 291 17.21 6.41 -5.83
CA TYR A 291 18.05 7.54 -6.19
C TYR A 291 17.34 8.68 -6.95
N THR A 292 16.00 8.73 -6.91
CA THR A 292 15.20 9.82 -7.46
C THR A 292 14.18 10.32 -6.43
N VAL A 293 13.53 11.45 -6.72
CA VAL A 293 12.42 11.99 -5.90
C VAL A 293 11.09 11.23 -6.07
N GLU A 294 11.08 10.19 -6.91
CA GLU A 294 9.89 9.38 -7.18
C GLU A 294 9.81 8.22 -6.20
N ILE A 295 9.02 8.37 -5.14
CA ILE A 295 8.89 7.40 -4.04
C ILE A 295 7.67 6.47 -4.16
N GLY A 296 6.97 6.54 -5.29
CA GLY A 296 5.81 5.70 -5.59
C GLY A 296 4.61 5.91 -4.64
N PRO A 297 3.47 5.25 -4.91
CA PRO A 297 2.33 5.26 -4.00
C PRO A 297 2.63 4.59 -2.64
N HIS A 298 3.55 3.62 -2.56
CA HIS A 298 3.97 3.03 -1.29
C HIS A 298 4.62 4.09 -0.37
N GLY A 299 5.75 4.66 -0.80
CA GLY A 299 6.42 5.70 -0.02
C GLY A 299 5.53 6.94 0.14
N GLY A 300 4.87 7.37 -0.93
CA GLY A 300 4.00 8.54 -0.95
C GLY A 300 2.90 8.51 0.10
N ILE A 301 2.34 7.34 0.41
CA ILE A 301 1.30 7.21 1.44
C ILE A 301 1.87 7.07 2.85
N HIS A 302 2.98 6.37 3.05
CA HIS A 302 3.69 6.42 4.34
C HIS A 302 4.01 7.87 4.74
N TYR A 303 4.51 8.69 3.80
CA TYR A 303 4.78 10.11 4.02
C TYR A 303 3.54 11.01 3.90
N THR A 304 2.40 10.49 3.46
CA THR A 304 1.11 11.17 3.66
C THR A 304 0.66 11.03 5.11
N ILE A 305 0.91 9.89 5.76
CA ILE A 305 0.60 9.70 7.19
C ILE A 305 1.63 10.48 8.04
N SER A 306 2.90 10.30 7.68
CA SER A 306 4.05 10.97 8.25
C SER A 306 4.14 10.82 9.78
N GLY A 307 4.87 11.72 10.44
CA GLY A 307 5.05 11.70 11.88
C GLY A 307 5.78 10.46 12.37
N ASP A 308 5.39 9.99 13.55
CA ASP A 308 6.09 8.93 14.28
C ASP A 308 5.06 7.91 14.79
N PRO A 309 5.09 6.66 14.27
CA PRO A 309 6.15 6.08 13.41
C PRO A 309 5.83 6.10 11.89
N GLY A 310 4.77 6.78 11.44
CA GLY A 310 4.24 6.63 10.08
C GLY A 310 5.23 6.93 8.94
N ALA A 311 6.19 7.84 9.14
CA ALA A 311 7.24 8.15 8.16
C ALA A 311 8.55 7.35 8.34
N ASP A 312 8.67 6.52 9.39
CA ASP A 312 9.88 5.72 9.62
C ASP A 312 9.75 4.38 8.87
N LEU A 313 10.69 4.14 7.95
CA LEU A 313 10.67 3.00 7.04
C LEU A 313 10.57 1.65 7.77
N PHE A 314 11.14 1.53 8.97
CA PHE A 314 11.22 0.26 9.69
C PHE A 314 10.06 0.11 10.67
N THR A 315 9.60 1.20 11.26
CA THR A 315 8.64 1.20 12.36
C THR A 315 7.24 1.62 11.94
N SER A 316 7.01 1.92 10.66
CA SER A 316 5.71 2.32 10.10
C SER A 316 4.50 1.42 10.46
N PRO A 317 4.62 0.08 10.66
CA PRO A 317 3.49 -0.71 11.16
C PRO A 317 3.01 -0.33 12.56
N GLY A 318 3.81 0.45 13.29
CA GLY A 318 3.44 1.02 14.58
C GLY A 318 2.31 2.05 14.48
N ASP A 319 2.02 2.60 13.29
CA ASP A 319 0.81 3.38 13.04
C ASP A 319 -0.34 2.44 12.61
N PRO A 320 -1.50 2.46 13.29
CA PRO A 320 -2.65 1.60 12.94
C PRO A 320 -3.15 1.72 11.50
N THR A 321 -2.81 2.79 10.79
CA THR A 321 -3.22 3.03 9.39
C THR A 321 -2.37 2.28 8.37
N PHE A 322 -1.17 1.81 8.75
CA PHE A 322 -0.30 0.97 7.92
C PHE A 322 -1.08 -0.18 7.27
N TRP A 323 -1.92 -0.86 8.04
CA TRP A 323 -2.66 -2.03 7.61
C TRP A 323 -3.68 -1.72 6.51
N THR A 324 -4.34 -0.57 6.58
CA THR A 324 -5.26 -0.11 5.52
C THR A 324 -4.52 0.36 4.27
N HIS A 325 -3.33 0.94 4.43
CA HIS A 325 -2.46 1.30 3.31
C HIS A 325 -1.97 0.04 2.59
N HIS A 326 -1.40 -0.94 3.30
CA HIS A 326 -0.89 -2.16 2.68
C HIS A 326 -1.98 -3.09 2.15
N SER A 327 -3.19 -3.05 2.70
CA SER A 327 -4.36 -3.67 2.08
C SER A 327 -4.72 -3.03 0.72
N MET A 328 -4.54 -1.71 0.57
CA MET A 328 -4.68 -1.05 -0.74
C MET A 328 -3.52 -1.34 -1.68
N MET A 329 -2.28 -1.49 -1.19
CA MET A 329 -1.16 -1.99 -1.99
C MET A 329 -1.46 -3.39 -2.56
N ASP A 330 -1.95 -4.30 -1.71
CA ASP A 330 -2.36 -5.63 -2.13
C ASP A 330 -3.55 -5.61 -3.10
N ARG A 331 -4.53 -4.70 -2.90
CA ARG A 331 -5.61 -4.47 -3.86
C ARG A 331 -5.07 -4.10 -5.24
N MET A 332 -4.17 -3.13 -5.31
CA MET A 332 -3.58 -2.69 -6.58
C MET A 332 -2.78 -3.81 -7.24
N TRP A 333 -2.05 -4.61 -6.47
CA TRP A 333 -1.28 -5.73 -7.00
C TRP A 333 -2.22 -6.83 -7.51
N SER A 334 -3.26 -7.17 -6.75
CA SER A 334 -4.30 -8.14 -7.14
C SER A 334 -5.02 -7.72 -8.42
N TYR A 335 -5.40 -6.44 -8.53
CA TYR A 335 -5.98 -5.88 -9.74
C TYR A 335 -5.00 -5.99 -10.90
N TRP A 336 -3.75 -5.57 -10.71
CA TRP A 336 -2.74 -5.69 -11.75
C TRP A 336 -2.50 -7.14 -12.18
N GLN A 337 -2.44 -8.10 -11.26
CA GLN A 337 -2.24 -9.51 -11.57
C GLN A 337 -3.36 -10.06 -12.47
N VAL A 338 -4.62 -9.73 -12.16
CA VAL A 338 -5.80 -10.27 -12.87
C VAL A 338 -6.18 -9.45 -14.10
N TYR A 339 -5.90 -8.14 -14.09
CA TYR A 339 -6.39 -7.21 -15.11
C TYR A 339 -5.66 -7.38 -16.44
N SER A 340 -6.32 -8.03 -17.39
CA SER A 340 -5.91 -7.94 -18.80
C SER A 340 -6.57 -6.74 -19.45
N ILE A 341 -5.78 -5.82 -20.02
CA ILE A 341 -6.28 -4.95 -21.09
C ILE A 341 -6.45 -5.88 -22.30
N GLY A 342 -7.63 -6.50 -22.39
CA GLY A 342 -7.90 -7.51 -23.39
C GLY A 342 -7.50 -7.05 -24.79
N ARG A 343 -7.13 -8.02 -25.65
CA ARG A 343 -7.13 -7.81 -27.10
C ARG A 343 -8.44 -7.11 -27.47
N LEU A 344 -8.40 -5.83 -27.80
CA LEU A 344 -9.50 -5.16 -28.50
C LEU A 344 -9.70 -5.90 -29.83
N ARG A 345 -10.53 -6.95 -29.82
CA ARG A 345 -11.07 -7.57 -31.02
C ARG A 345 -11.98 -6.52 -31.65
N LYS A 346 -11.41 -5.76 -32.59
CA LYS A 346 -12.09 -5.02 -33.66
C LYS A 346 -13.47 -4.44 -33.30
N THR A 347 -13.51 -3.33 -32.57
CA THR A 347 -14.60 -2.34 -32.73
C THR A 347 -13.98 -0.95 -32.74
N ARG A 348 -13.69 -0.47 -33.95
CA ARG A 348 -12.87 0.71 -34.25
C ARG A 348 -13.61 2.04 -34.03
N LEU A 349 -14.63 2.11 -33.18
CA LEU A 349 -15.57 3.24 -33.19
C LEU A 349 -15.86 3.96 -31.86
N GLN A 350 -15.25 3.58 -30.72
CA GLN A 350 -15.46 4.34 -29.46
C GLN A 350 -14.20 4.69 -28.66
N LEU A 351 -12.99 4.29 -29.09
CA LEU A 351 -11.75 4.48 -28.32
C LEU A 351 -10.81 5.58 -28.86
N SER A 352 -11.31 6.54 -29.65
CA SER A 352 -10.43 7.54 -30.27
C SER A 352 -10.10 8.76 -29.41
N ALA A 353 -10.78 8.97 -28.28
CA ALA A 353 -10.52 10.11 -27.39
C ALA A 353 -9.50 9.76 -26.30
N MET A 354 -9.67 8.64 -25.61
CA MET A 354 -8.79 8.19 -24.52
C MET A 354 -7.37 7.83 -25.01
N TYR A 355 -7.25 7.26 -26.21
CA TYR A 355 -5.95 6.84 -26.76
C TYR A 355 -5.09 8.01 -27.25
N ARG A 356 -5.68 9.16 -27.62
CA ARG A 356 -4.94 10.26 -28.24
C ARG A 356 -4.16 11.12 -27.25
N SER A 357 -4.53 11.18 -25.97
CA SER A 357 -3.72 11.89 -24.98
C SER A 357 -2.53 11.05 -24.48
N VAL A 358 -2.64 9.71 -24.54
CA VAL A 358 -1.59 8.78 -24.07
C VAL A 358 -0.60 8.39 -25.19
N SER A 359 -0.98 8.49 -26.47
CA SER A 359 -0.19 7.94 -27.58
C SER A 359 0.97 8.78 -28.12
N LYS A 360 1.58 9.68 -27.33
CA LYS A 360 2.88 10.29 -27.70
C LYS A 360 4.09 9.62 -27.04
N ILE A 361 3.87 8.63 -26.18
CA ILE A 361 4.95 7.89 -25.52
C ILE A 361 4.94 6.44 -26.05
N ASN A 362 5.97 6.12 -26.83
CA ASN A 362 6.37 4.78 -27.30
C ASN A 362 5.37 3.93 -28.09
N LYS A 363 5.60 3.87 -29.41
CA LYS A 363 5.25 2.72 -30.25
C LYS A 363 6.16 1.52 -29.90
N SER A 364 5.90 0.86 -28.78
CA SER A 364 6.44 -0.48 -28.48
C SER A 364 5.39 -1.55 -28.88
N PRO A 365 5.81 -2.67 -29.50
CA PRO A 365 4.89 -3.62 -30.13
C PRO A 365 4.15 -4.45 -29.08
N ARG A 366 2.81 -4.34 -29.01
CA ARG A 366 1.85 -5.40 -28.60
C ARG A 366 2.36 -6.48 -27.61
N GLN A 367 3.10 -6.13 -26.57
CA GLN A 367 3.23 -6.98 -25.39
C GLN A 367 1.91 -6.80 -24.66
N LEU A 368 0.99 -7.71 -24.96
CA LEU A 368 -0.24 -7.88 -24.21
C LEU A 368 0.16 -8.05 -22.74
N LEU A 369 -0.52 -7.31 -21.88
CA LEU A 369 -0.58 -7.51 -20.43
C LEU A 369 -1.14 -8.91 -20.17
N ASP A 370 -0.33 -9.94 -20.36
CA ASP A 370 -0.74 -11.32 -20.19
C ASP A 370 -0.77 -11.64 -18.70
N PRO A 371 -1.96 -11.78 -18.08
CA PRO A 371 -2.08 -12.05 -16.66
C PRO A 371 -1.33 -13.32 -16.24
N GLU A 372 -1.19 -14.31 -17.13
CA GLU A 372 -0.52 -15.57 -16.81
C GLU A 372 0.95 -15.36 -16.40
N THR A 373 1.61 -14.38 -17.00
CA THR A 373 3.01 -14.03 -16.68
C THR A 373 3.17 -13.31 -15.35
N ARG A 374 2.09 -12.89 -14.69
CA ARG A 374 2.12 -12.10 -13.45
C ARG A 374 2.08 -12.93 -12.19
N PHE A 375 1.99 -14.25 -12.35
CA PHE A 375 2.00 -15.24 -11.29
C PHE A 375 3.23 -16.16 -11.37
N THR A 376 4.20 -15.87 -12.24
CA THR A 376 5.37 -16.74 -12.43
C THR A 376 6.58 -16.28 -11.62
N GLU A 377 7.35 -17.24 -11.14
CA GLU A 377 8.61 -16.98 -10.43
C GLU A 377 9.58 -16.18 -11.29
N SER A 378 9.67 -16.52 -12.58
CA SER A 378 10.52 -15.84 -13.55
C SER A 378 10.20 -14.36 -13.73
N SER A 379 8.95 -13.94 -13.51
CA SER A 379 8.56 -12.53 -13.56
C SER A 379 8.97 -11.78 -12.29
N MET A 380 8.75 -12.41 -11.13
CA MET A 380 9.03 -11.85 -9.81
C MET A 380 10.52 -11.64 -9.58
N ASN A 381 11.34 -12.61 -9.99
CA ASN A 381 12.78 -12.61 -9.78
C ASN A 381 13.59 -12.01 -10.95
N ASN A 382 12.92 -11.27 -11.84
CA ASN A 382 13.55 -10.56 -12.93
C ASN A 382 14.08 -9.18 -12.50
N GLY A 383 15.17 -8.75 -13.15
CA GLY A 383 15.81 -7.45 -12.93
C GLY A 383 16.49 -7.28 -11.58
N THR A 384 17.09 -6.10 -11.37
CA THR A 384 17.89 -5.75 -10.18
C THR A 384 17.15 -5.98 -8.87
N TYR A 385 15.84 -5.73 -8.84
CA TYR A 385 15.05 -5.84 -7.61
C TYR A 385 14.50 -7.24 -7.38
N GLY A 386 14.75 -8.23 -8.26
CA GLY A 386 14.31 -9.63 -8.12
C GLY A 386 15.05 -10.44 -7.05
N HIS A 387 15.85 -9.79 -6.21
CA HIS A 387 16.81 -10.37 -5.28
C HIS A 387 16.31 -10.28 -3.83
N ILE A 388 16.98 -10.96 -2.90
CA ILE A 388 16.56 -11.08 -1.49
C ILE A 388 17.08 -9.94 -0.60
N THR A 389 17.90 -9.04 -1.13
CA THR A 389 18.43 -7.86 -0.44
C THR A 389 17.95 -6.58 -1.10
N TRP A 390 17.71 -5.55 -0.28
CA TRP A 390 17.29 -4.21 -0.70
C TRP A 390 18.10 -3.72 -1.89
N ALA A 391 17.42 -3.45 -3.01
CA ALA A 391 18.04 -2.96 -4.25
C ALA A 391 19.26 -3.80 -4.72
N ASN A 392 19.32 -5.08 -4.33
CA ASN A 392 20.46 -5.98 -4.53
C ASN A 392 21.78 -5.43 -3.96
N GLN A 393 21.73 -4.82 -2.78
CA GLN A 393 22.88 -4.30 -2.04
C GLN A 393 22.90 -4.85 -0.60
N PRO A 394 23.94 -5.62 -0.21
CA PRO A 394 24.94 -6.23 -1.10
C PRO A 394 24.29 -7.16 -2.13
N GLU A 395 25.02 -7.49 -3.20
CA GLU A 395 24.53 -8.44 -4.20
C GLU A 395 24.16 -9.77 -3.53
N SER A 396 22.98 -10.29 -3.87
CA SER A 396 22.46 -11.53 -3.30
C SER A 396 21.88 -12.43 -4.39
N ARG A 397 21.48 -13.64 -4.02
CA ARG A 397 20.77 -14.53 -4.93
C ARG A 397 19.38 -13.97 -5.26
N LYS A 398 18.80 -14.49 -6.34
CA LYS A 398 17.40 -14.25 -6.70
C LYS A 398 16.43 -14.81 -5.66
N THR A 399 15.24 -14.23 -5.65
CA THR A 399 14.08 -14.74 -4.89
C THR A 399 13.42 -15.89 -5.65
N TYR A 400 12.95 -16.90 -4.94
CA TYR A 400 12.30 -18.09 -5.49
C TYR A 400 10.97 -18.38 -4.76
N PHE A 401 10.06 -19.11 -5.40
CA PHE A 401 8.76 -19.45 -4.81
C PHE A 401 8.85 -20.37 -3.59
N ASN A 402 9.93 -21.15 -3.49
CA ASN A 402 10.20 -21.99 -2.33
C ASN A 402 10.90 -21.24 -1.18
N ASP A 403 11.27 -19.96 -1.36
CA ASP A 403 11.77 -19.15 -0.26
C ASP A 403 10.66 -18.98 0.79
N THR A 404 11.07 -19.03 2.06
CA THR A 404 10.15 -18.88 3.19
C THR A 404 9.98 -17.40 3.52
N ILE A 405 8.72 -16.97 3.61
CA ILE A 405 8.31 -15.77 4.33
C ILE A 405 8.18 -16.16 5.79
N ASP A 406 9.12 -15.70 6.61
CA ASP A 406 9.10 -15.94 8.05
C ASP A 406 8.45 -14.74 8.77
N MET A 407 7.43 -14.98 9.57
CA MET A 407 6.77 -13.94 10.37
C MET A 407 7.32 -13.85 11.80
N GLY A 408 8.36 -14.63 12.13
CA GLY A 408 8.98 -14.63 13.45
C GLY A 408 7.96 -14.98 14.54
N TYR A 409 7.74 -14.05 15.48
CA TYR A 409 6.74 -14.22 16.54
C TYR A 409 5.38 -13.56 16.22
N ALA A 410 5.26 -12.90 15.07
CA ALA A 410 4.04 -12.21 14.68
C ALA A 410 2.95 -13.18 14.20
N GLY A 411 3.32 -14.21 13.42
CA GLY A 411 2.40 -15.15 12.78
C GLY A 411 3.10 -16.39 12.22
N ASP A 412 2.40 -17.14 11.37
CA ASP A 412 2.90 -18.36 10.74
C ASP A 412 3.88 -18.06 9.58
N SER A 413 4.82 -18.96 9.33
CA SER A 413 5.70 -18.89 8.15
C SER A 413 5.04 -19.58 6.94
N ILE A 414 5.31 -19.10 5.73
CA ILE A 414 4.75 -19.67 4.49
C ILE A 414 5.74 -19.58 3.32
N SER A 415 5.56 -20.39 2.27
CA SER A 415 6.35 -20.22 1.05
C SER A 415 5.82 -19.06 0.19
N ILE A 416 6.72 -18.35 -0.52
CA ILE A 416 6.33 -17.25 -1.41
C ILE A 416 5.30 -17.71 -2.46
N GLY A 417 5.48 -18.91 -3.03
CA GLY A 417 4.61 -19.46 -4.07
C GLY A 417 3.15 -19.61 -3.63
N GLU A 418 2.91 -19.88 -2.34
CA GLU A 418 1.56 -20.08 -1.79
C GLU A 418 0.77 -18.79 -1.61
N VAL A 419 1.44 -17.63 -1.59
CA VAL A 419 0.79 -16.32 -1.38
C VAL A 419 0.67 -15.48 -2.67
N MET A 420 1.04 -16.05 -3.82
CA MET A 420 1.02 -15.31 -5.10
C MET A 420 -0.39 -14.97 -5.61
N SER A 421 -1.43 -15.66 -5.14
CA SER A 421 -2.81 -15.50 -5.59
C SER A 421 -3.75 -15.39 -4.40
N THR A 422 -4.64 -14.39 -4.37
CA THR A 422 -5.61 -14.17 -3.28
C THR A 422 -6.74 -15.21 -3.23
N THR A 423 -6.80 -16.13 -4.20
CA THR A 423 -7.80 -17.21 -4.26
C THR A 423 -7.19 -18.61 -4.29
N SER A 424 -5.92 -18.73 -3.89
CA SER A 424 -5.20 -20.00 -3.79
C SER A 424 -4.44 -20.10 -2.47
N GLY A 425 -3.93 -21.28 -2.15
CA GLY A 425 -3.19 -21.51 -0.90
C GLY A 425 -4.08 -21.23 0.31
N PRO A 426 -3.61 -20.42 1.30
CA PRO A 426 -4.40 -20.08 2.48
C PRO A 426 -5.49 -19.03 2.20
N PHE A 427 -5.49 -18.41 1.02
CA PHE A 427 -6.36 -17.28 0.74
C PHE A 427 -7.66 -17.66 0.02
N CYS A 428 -8.73 -16.97 0.38
CA CYS A 428 -9.97 -16.93 -0.38
C CYS A 428 -10.64 -15.57 -0.28
N TYR A 429 -9.95 -14.53 -0.77
CA TYR A 429 -10.46 -13.17 -0.78
C TYR A 429 -10.18 -12.46 -2.11
N PHE A 430 -10.91 -11.37 -2.35
CA PHE A 430 -10.61 -10.37 -3.36
C PHE A 430 -11.04 -8.98 -2.86
N TYR A 431 -11.04 -7.99 -3.74
CA TYR A 431 -11.37 -6.61 -3.41
C TYR A 431 -12.59 -6.11 -4.18
N LEU A 432 -13.33 -5.18 -3.57
CA LEU A 432 -14.41 -4.42 -4.23
C LEU A 432 -13.92 -3.08 -4.80
#